data_AF-A0A315G665-F1
#
_entry.id   AF-A0A315G665-F1
#
_cell.length_a   1.000
_cell.length_b   1.000
_cell.length_c   1.000
_cell.angle_alpha   90.00
_cell.angle_beta   90.00
_cell.angle_gamma   90.00
#
_symmetry.space_group_name_H-M   'P 1'
#
loop_
_entity.id
_entity.type
_entity.pdbx_description
1 polymer ?
#
loop_
_entity_poly.entity_id
_entity_poly.type
_entity_poly.pdbx_seq_one_letter_code
_entity_poly.pdbx_strand_id
1 'polypeptide(L)'
;MISDLRAPSLRRRMACWIYEGLLLFGVLFISGYLFSTLSQSRHALDNRHGLQAFLFLVIGIYFTWFGHKGQTLAMKTWHIRVVDAQGNALSQKRAFARYIVSWIWFIPPLAIIAPYKLTGGETTVLFMGWVAVWALLSRFHPQRQFWHDVLAGTRLVNAAPADPIKSKT
;
A
#
# COMPACT_ATOMS: atom_id res chain seq x y z
N MET A 1 4.57 -4.58 -27.38
CA MET A 1 5.52 -3.72 -26.62
C MET A 1 5.81 -4.42 -25.30
N ILE A 2 7.01 -4.97 -25.13
CA ILE A 2 7.47 -5.46 -23.82
C ILE A 2 7.55 -4.22 -22.94
N SER A 3 6.57 -4.04 -22.04
CA SER A 3 6.68 -3.02 -21.02
C SER A 3 7.93 -3.35 -20.22
N ASP A 4 8.92 -2.46 -20.20
CA ASP A 4 10.10 -2.64 -19.36
C ASP A 4 9.61 -2.97 -17.94
N LEU A 5 9.89 -4.20 -17.46
CA LEU A 5 9.46 -4.68 -16.15
C LEU A 5 10.22 -4.00 -15.00
N ARG A 6 10.98 -2.95 -15.33
CA ARG A 6 11.66 -2.06 -14.42
C ARG A 6 10.67 -1.17 -13.67
N ALA A 7 10.94 -1.01 -12.38
CA ALA A 7 10.16 -0.14 -11.52
C ALA A 7 10.24 1.32 -11.99
N PRO A 8 9.15 2.09 -11.85
CA PRO A 8 9.18 3.54 -11.92
C PRO A 8 10.22 4.15 -10.97
N SER A 9 10.61 5.40 -11.25
CA SER A 9 11.55 6.13 -10.40
C SER A 9 11.11 6.12 -8.94
N LEU A 10 12.07 6.02 -8.02
CA LEU A 10 11.76 5.97 -6.59
C LEU A 10 10.94 7.17 -6.13
N ARG A 11 11.24 8.37 -6.65
CA ARG A 11 10.46 9.59 -6.35
C ARG A 11 8.97 9.42 -6.68
N ARG A 12 8.66 8.85 -7.85
CA ARG A 12 7.27 8.62 -8.28
C ARG A 12 6.59 7.55 -7.44
N ARG A 13 7.31 6.49 -7.08
CA ARG A 13 6.81 5.44 -6.16
C ARG A 13 6.54 6.00 -4.75
N MET A 14 7.42 6.84 -4.22
CA MET A 14 7.22 7.48 -2.92
C MET A 14 6.09 8.51 -2.94
N ALA A 15 5.96 9.29 -4.01
CA ALA A 15 4.82 10.21 -4.17
C ALA A 15 3.49 9.44 -4.27
N CYS A 16 3.47 8.33 -5.00
CA CYS A 16 2.32 7.41 -5.02
C CYS A 16 2.03 6.82 -3.64
N TRP A 17 3.05 6.43 -2.87
CA TRP A 17 2.90 5.90 -1.51
C TRP A 17 2.28 6.94 -0.56
N ILE A 18 2.76 8.18 -0.61
CA ILE A 18 2.19 9.30 0.19
C ILE A 18 0.73 9.57 -0.24
N TYR A 19 0.47 9.60 -1.55
CA TYR A 19 -0.88 9.80 -2.08
C TYR A 19 -1.83 8.69 -1.63
N GLU A 20 -1.38 7.44 -1.67
CA GLU A 20 -2.15 6.29 -1.15
C GLU A 20 -2.46 6.47 0.33
N GLY A 21 -1.51 6.95 1.13
CA GLY A 21 -1.72 7.28 2.54
C GLY A 21 -2.83 8.32 2.74
N LEU A 22 -2.85 9.38 1.93
CA LEU A 22 -3.92 10.39 1.97
C LEU A 22 -5.30 9.83 1.62
N LEU A 23 -5.36 8.97 0.58
CA LEU A 23 -6.62 8.31 0.20
C LEU A 23 -7.11 7.37 1.31
N LEU A 24 -6.21 6.55 1.86
CA LEU A 24 -6.53 5.62 2.93
C LEU A 24 -6.91 6.35 4.21
N PHE A 25 -6.31 7.51 4.51
CA PHE A 25 -6.75 8.33 5.63
C PHE A 25 -8.25 8.66 5.54
N GLY A 26 -8.73 9.10 4.36
CA GLY A 26 -10.16 9.37 4.15
C GLY A 26 -11.04 8.11 4.27
N VAL A 27 -10.61 7.00 3.67
CA VAL A 27 -11.33 5.71 3.77
C VAL A 27 -11.43 5.25 5.22
N LEU A 28 -10.31 5.25 5.95
CA LEU A 28 -10.24 4.81 7.34
C LEU A 28 -11.02 5.72 8.28
N PHE A 29 -11.03 7.03 8.03
CA PHE A 29 -11.83 7.97 8.81
C PHE A 29 -13.32 7.64 8.69
N ILE A 30 -13.82 7.48 7.46
CA ILE A 30 -15.23 7.14 7.22
C ILE A 30 -15.58 5.76 7.78
N SER A 31 -14.72 4.76 7.58
CA SER A 31 -14.91 3.42 8.13
C SER A 31 -14.89 3.41 9.65
N GLY A 32 -13.97 4.13 10.29
CA GLY A 32 -13.91 4.25 11.75
C GLY A 32 -15.15 4.93 12.30
N TYR A 33 -15.63 6.00 11.66
CA TYR A 33 -16.88 6.65 12.02
C TYR A 33 -18.08 5.71 11.91
N LEU A 34 -18.20 4.98 10.79
CA LEU A 34 -19.27 4.01 10.57
C LEU A 34 -19.26 2.88 11.62
N PHE A 35 -18.09 2.35 11.96
CA PHE A 35 -17.96 1.35 13.01
C PHE A 35 -18.41 1.92 14.37
N SER A 36 -17.95 3.13 14.71
CA SER A 36 -18.30 3.78 15.97
C SER A 36 -19.80 4.01 16.12
N THR A 37 -20.48 4.41 15.05
CA THR A 37 -21.93 4.67 15.07
C THR A 37 -22.75 3.38 15.17
N LEU A 38 -22.37 2.34 14.42
CA LEU A 38 -23.07 1.05 14.44
C LEU A 38 -22.84 0.28 15.75
N SER A 39 -21.63 0.32 16.28
CA SER A 39 -21.27 -0.38 17.52
C SER A 39 -21.62 0.41 18.79
N GLN A 40 -22.29 1.57 18.67
CA GLN A 40 -22.65 2.46 19.79
C GLN A 40 -21.48 2.71 20.75
N SER A 41 -20.26 2.74 20.22
CA SER A 41 -19.05 2.80 21.04
C SER A 41 -18.90 4.23 21.57
N ARG A 42 -19.33 4.44 22.82
CA ARG A 42 -19.28 5.75 23.50
C ARG A 42 -17.91 6.05 24.10
N HIS A 43 -17.09 5.01 24.32
CA HIS A 43 -15.71 5.13 24.82
C HIS A 43 -14.71 4.65 23.75
N ALA A 44 -13.60 5.38 23.57
CA ALA A 44 -12.59 5.09 22.56
C ALA A 44 -11.84 3.76 22.74
N LEU A 45 -11.94 3.15 23.93
CA LEU A 45 -11.31 1.87 24.26
C LEU A 45 -12.25 0.68 24.08
N ASP A 46 -13.56 0.90 24.01
CA ASP A 46 -14.53 -0.16 23.75
C ASP A 46 -14.35 -0.65 22.30
N ASN A 47 -14.42 -1.96 22.10
CA ASN A 47 -14.28 -2.61 20.81
C ASN A 47 -12.96 -2.32 20.06
N ARG A 48 -11.87 -1.94 20.74
CA ARG A 48 -10.57 -1.64 20.10
C ARG A 48 -10.12 -2.74 19.12
N HIS A 49 -10.18 -4.00 19.54
CA HIS A 49 -9.82 -5.12 18.67
C HIS A 49 -10.80 -5.31 17.51
N GLY A 50 -12.09 -5.05 17.74
CA GLY A 50 -13.12 -5.06 16.69
C GLY A 50 -12.88 -3.98 15.65
N LEU A 51 -12.58 -2.74 16.07
CA LEU A 51 -12.22 -1.63 15.19
C LEU A 51 -10.94 -1.95 14.40
N GLN A 52 -9.90 -2.47 15.07
CA GLN A 52 -8.65 -2.87 14.39
C GLN A 52 -8.89 -3.94 13.33
N ALA A 53 -9.66 -4.98 13.65
CA ALA A 53 -10.03 -6.04 12.69
C ALA A 53 -10.87 -5.49 11.54
N PHE A 54 -11.82 -4.60 11.82
CA PHE A 54 -12.65 -3.96 10.81
C PHE A 54 -11.83 -3.11 9.85
N LEU A 55 -10.96 -2.23 10.36
CA LEU A 55 -10.09 -1.41 9.52
C LEU A 55 -9.08 -2.27 8.73
N PHE A 56 -8.54 -3.33 9.34
CA PHE A 56 -7.70 -4.31 8.64
C PHE A 56 -8.44 -4.95 7.45
N LEU A 57 -9.71 -5.32 7.62
CA LEU A 57 -10.51 -5.88 6.54
C LEU A 57 -10.82 -4.85 5.46
N VAL A 58 -11.16 -3.61 5.82
CA VAL A 58 -11.41 -2.52 4.85
C VAL A 58 -10.18 -2.27 3.99
N ILE A 59 -8.99 -2.14 4.59
CA ILE A 59 -7.73 -1.95 3.85
C ILE A 59 -7.44 -3.17 2.97
N GLY A 60 -7.66 -4.38 3.51
CA GLY A 60 -7.45 -5.63 2.77
C GLY A 60 -8.35 -5.74 1.54
N ILE A 61 -9.64 -5.41 1.67
CA ILE A 61 -10.59 -5.36 0.56
C ILE A 61 -10.15 -4.32 -0.46
N TYR A 62 -9.80 -3.11 -0.01
CA TYR A 62 -9.32 -2.02 -0.87
C TYR A 62 -8.14 -2.47 -1.75
N PHE A 63 -7.03 -2.92 -1.13
CA PHE A 63 -5.84 -3.29 -1.89
C PHE A 63 -6.02 -4.57 -2.70
N THR A 64 -6.83 -5.52 -2.25
CA THR A 64 -7.08 -6.76 -3.00
C THR A 64 -7.91 -6.46 -4.25
N TRP A 65 -8.96 -5.65 -4.12
CA TRP A 65 -9.84 -5.28 -5.24
C TRP A 65 -9.11 -4.44 -6.29
N PHE A 66 -8.48 -3.33 -5.87
CA PHE A 66 -7.74 -2.47 -6.79
C PHE A 66 -6.46 -3.13 -7.31
N GLY A 67 -5.81 -3.95 -6.49
CA GLY A 67 -4.64 -4.74 -6.88
C GLY A 67 -4.96 -5.75 -7.96
N HIS A 68 -6.10 -6.44 -7.88
CA HIS A 68 -6.57 -7.32 -8.95
C HIS A 68 -6.83 -6.54 -10.26
N LYS A 69 -7.40 -5.32 -10.17
CA LYS A 69 -7.56 -4.42 -11.32
C LYS A 69 -6.24 -3.81 -11.82
N GLY A 70 -5.12 -4.06 -11.14
CA GLY A 70 -3.78 -3.65 -11.51
C GLY A 70 -3.40 -2.22 -11.12
N GLN A 71 -4.32 -1.38 -10.66
CA GLN A 71 -4.04 0.02 -10.28
C GLN A 71 -5.02 0.50 -9.20
N THR A 72 -4.48 1.05 -8.11
CA THR A 72 -5.22 1.92 -7.19
C THR A 72 -5.43 3.30 -7.81
N LEU A 73 -6.25 4.14 -7.16
CA LEU A 73 -6.45 5.51 -7.61
C LEU A 73 -5.14 6.31 -7.59
N ALA A 74 -4.34 6.19 -6.52
CA ALA A 74 -3.02 6.84 -6.46
C ALA A 74 -2.10 6.34 -7.59
N MET A 75 -2.09 5.04 -7.85
CA MET A 75 -1.29 4.46 -8.93
C MET A 75 -1.69 4.99 -10.31
N LYS A 76 -3.00 5.23 -10.54
CA LYS A 76 -3.46 5.86 -11.79
C LYS A 76 -2.92 7.28 -11.93
N THR A 77 -3.01 8.10 -10.88
CA THR A 77 -2.48 9.47 -10.87
C THR A 77 -0.99 9.53 -11.22
N TRP A 78 -0.23 8.55 -10.73
CA TRP A 78 1.23 8.50 -10.93
C TRP A 78 1.66 7.57 -12.08
N HIS A 79 0.75 7.11 -12.94
CA HIS A 79 1.05 6.22 -14.08
C HIS A 79 1.88 4.99 -13.66
N ILE A 80 1.46 4.33 -12.58
CA ILE A 80 2.04 3.09 -12.06
C ILE A 80 1.03 1.98 -12.22
N ARG A 81 1.48 0.78 -12.57
CA ARG A 81 0.65 -0.43 -12.57
C ARG A 81 1.33 -1.54 -11.80
N VAL A 82 0.56 -2.30 -11.04
CA VAL A 82 1.01 -3.56 -10.46
C VAL A 82 0.68 -4.71 -11.42
N VAL A 83 1.67 -5.55 -11.66
CA VAL A 83 1.59 -6.75 -12.49
C VAL A 83 2.23 -7.91 -11.75
N ASP A 84 2.06 -9.13 -12.24
CA ASP A 84 2.82 -10.26 -11.71
C ASP A 84 4.29 -10.27 -12.16
N ALA A 85 5.05 -11.26 -11.69
CA ALA A 85 6.46 -11.41 -12.02
C ALA A 85 6.74 -11.55 -13.54
N GLN A 86 5.77 -12.03 -14.30
CA GLN A 86 5.82 -12.23 -15.76
C GLN A 86 5.27 -11.03 -16.54
N GLY A 87 4.66 -10.04 -15.86
CA GLY A 87 4.05 -8.86 -16.48
C GLY A 87 2.55 -9.01 -16.78
N ASN A 88 1.91 -10.11 -16.37
CA ASN A 88 0.48 -10.33 -16.57
C ASN A 88 -0.37 -9.63 -15.51
N ALA A 89 -1.68 -9.59 -15.75
CA ALA A 89 -2.66 -9.10 -14.80
C ALA A 89 -2.61 -9.89 -13.48
N LEU A 90 -2.77 -9.19 -12.36
CA LEU A 90 -2.68 -9.79 -11.04
C LEU A 90 -3.95 -10.57 -10.71
N SER A 91 -3.80 -11.81 -10.23
CA SER A 91 -4.93 -12.57 -9.69
C SER A 91 -5.33 -12.04 -8.31
N GLN A 92 -6.59 -12.24 -7.92
CA GLN A 92 -7.08 -11.80 -6.61
C GLN A 92 -6.30 -12.43 -5.44
N LYS A 93 -5.93 -13.71 -5.56
CA LYS A 93 -5.10 -14.40 -4.55
C LYS A 93 -3.74 -13.72 -4.39
N ARG A 94 -3.10 -13.32 -5.50
CA ARG A 94 -1.79 -12.65 -5.46
C ARG A 94 -1.90 -11.21 -4.96
N ALA A 95 -2.99 -10.50 -5.29
CA ALA A 95 -3.29 -9.19 -4.72
C ALA A 95 -3.45 -9.25 -3.19
N PHE A 96 -4.15 -10.26 -2.68
CA PHE A 96 -4.29 -10.49 -1.24
C PHE A 96 -2.96 -10.85 -0.57
N ALA A 97 -2.18 -11.76 -1.17
CA ALA A 97 -0.85 -12.09 -0.66
C ALA A 97 0.05 -10.84 -0.58
N ARG A 98 0.01 -9.99 -1.62
CA ARG A 98 0.71 -8.70 -1.63
C ARG A 98 0.25 -7.79 -0.49
N TYR A 99 -1.05 -7.70 -0.21
CA TYR A 99 -1.56 -6.96 0.94
C TYR A 99 -0.96 -7.47 2.25
N ILE A 100 -0.97 -8.78 2.49
CA ILE A 100 -0.41 -9.39 3.71
C ILE A 100 1.10 -9.08 3.84
N VAL A 101 1.87 -9.28 2.78
CA VAL A 101 3.32 -9.01 2.79
C VAL A 101 3.63 -7.51 2.95
N SER A 102 2.73 -6.62 2.52
CA SER A 102 2.90 -5.16 2.69
C SER A 102 2.84 -4.70 4.14
N TRP A 103 2.36 -5.53 5.07
CA TRP A 103 2.42 -5.21 6.50
C TRP A 103 3.85 -5.10 7.05
N ILE A 104 4.86 -5.55 6.31
CA ILE A 104 6.27 -5.32 6.65
C ILE A 104 6.66 -3.84 6.75
N TRP A 105 5.88 -2.94 6.14
CA TRP A 105 6.05 -1.49 6.30
C TRP A 105 5.66 -0.97 7.69
N PHE A 106 4.82 -1.70 8.42
CA PHE A 106 4.23 -1.22 9.68
C PHE A 106 4.55 -2.13 10.89
N ILE A 107 4.57 -3.45 10.71
CA ILE A 107 4.76 -4.41 11.81
C ILE A 107 6.10 -4.23 12.54
N PRO A 108 7.26 -4.11 11.85
CA PRO A 108 8.53 -4.00 12.57
C PRO A 108 8.65 -2.71 13.41
N PRO A 109 8.30 -1.50 12.91
CA PRO A 109 8.21 -0.32 13.76
C PRO A 109 7.24 -0.49 14.93
N LEU A 110 6.05 -1.05 14.71
CA LEU A 110 5.06 -1.27 15.77
C LEU A 110 5.55 -2.26 16.83
N ALA A 111 6.25 -3.32 16.43
CA ALA A 111 6.83 -4.30 17.34
C ALA A 111 7.95 -3.69 18.20
N ILE A 112 8.69 -2.71 17.66
CA ILE A 112 9.67 -1.93 18.42
C ILE A 112 8.96 -0.90 19.30
N ILE A 113 7.85 -0.29 18.90
CA ILE A 113 7.15 0.68 19.76
C ILE A 113 6.42 -0.01 20.91
N ALA A 114 5.94 -1.25 20.75
CA ALA A 114 5.13 -1.92 21.76
C ALA A 114 5.83 -2.09 23.13
N PRO A 115 7.09 -2.54 23.23
CA PRO A 115 7.78 -2.69 24.52
C PRO A 115 8.46 -1.40 25.02
N TYR A 116 8.78 -0.47 24.12
CA TYR A 116 9.48 0.77 24.48
C TYR A 116 8.48 1.93 24.51
N LYS A 117 8.36 2.64 25.63
CA LYS A 117 7.51 3.83 25.77
C LYS A 117 8.13 5.04 25.06
N LEU A 118 8.32 4.92 23.75
CA LEU A 118 8.89 5.96 22.92
C LEU A 118 7.98 7.18 22.90
N THR A 119 8.60 8.34 22.93
CA THR A 119 7.94 9.62 22.70
C THR A 119 7.37 9.70 21.27
N GLY A 120 6.49 10.66 21.03
CA GLY A 120 5.95 10.91 19.68
C GLY A 120 7.06 11.20 18.66
N GLY A 121 8.07 11.98 19.04
CA GLY A 121 9.21 12.30 18.18
C GLY A 121 10.06 11.08 17.81
N GLU A 122 10.41 10.26 18.79
CA GLU A 122 11.14 9.00 18.56
C GLU A 122 10.36 8.04 17.67
N THR A 123 9.05 7.93 17.90
CA THR A 123 8.14 7.14 17.06
C THR A 123 8.16 7.63 15.61
N THR A 124 8.07 8.94 15.38
CA THR A 124 8.16 9.53 14.04
C THR A 124 9.51 9.23 13.38
N VAL A 125 10.62 9.41 14.08
CA VAL A 125 11.96 9.13 13.56
C VAL A 125 12.11 7.65 13.19
N LEU A 126 11.63 6.74 14.04
CA LEU A 126 11.65 5.30 13.78
C LEU A 126 10.87 4.93 12.51
N PHE A 127 9.63 5.40 12.37
CA PHE A 127 8.82 5.13 11.18
C PHE A 127 9.43 5.72 9.91
N MET A 128 9.88 6.98 9.95
CA MET A 128 10.51 7.64 8.80
C MET A 128 11.84 6.98 8.41
N GLY A 129 12.65 6.60 9.40
CA GLY A 129 13.88 5.82 9.19
C GLY A 129 13.58 4.47 8.56
N TRP A 130 12.58 3.75 9.06
CA TRP A 130 12.16 2.47 8.48
C TRP A 130 11.69 2.60 7.04
N VAL A 131 10.86 3.61 6.73
CA VAL A 131 10.42 3.91 5.37
C VAL A 131 11.61 4.22 4.46
N ALA A 132 12.56 5.02 4.94
CA ALA A 132 13.78 5.34 4.22
C ALA A 132 14.64 4.10 3.94
N VAL A 133 14.79 3.19 4.91
CA VAL A 133 15.49 1.90 4.73
C VAL A 133 14.87 1.12 3.58
N TRP A 134 13.56 0.91 3.58
CA TRP A 134 12.88 0.19 2.49
C TRP A 134 12.97 0.89 1.13
N ALA A 135 12.88 2.23 1.13
CA ALA A 135 13.04 3.03 -0.08
C ALA A 135 14.44 2.87 -0.69
N LEU A 136 15.49 2.90 0.15
CA LEU A 136 16.88 2.71 -0.26
C LEU A 136 17.17 1.27 -0.66
N LEU A 137 16.65 0.29 0.09
CA LEU A 137 16.78 -1.14 -0.23
C LEU A 137 16.24 -1.46 -1.63
N SER A 138 15.20 -0.75 -2.08
CA SER A 138 14.68 -0.93 -3.43
C SER A 138 15.67 -0.57 -4.54
N ARG A 139 16.72 0.22 -4.27
CA ARG A 139 17.74 0.58 -5.27
C ARG A 139 18.73 -0.55 -5.55
N PHE A 140 18.90 -1.48 -4.61
CA PHE A 140 19.82 -2.61 -4.73
C PHE A 140 19.21 -3.78 -5.50
N HIS A 141 17.89 -3.80 -5.69
CA HIS A 141 17.25 -4.79 -6.55
C HIS A 141 17.56 -4.48 -8.04
N PRO A 142 17.93 -5.46 -8.88
CA PRO A 142 18.29 -5.20 -10.29
C PRO A 142 17.21 -4.44 -11.08
N GLN A 143 15.93 -4.80 -10.87
CA GLN A 143 14.77 -4.13 -11.47
C GLN A 143 14.22 -2.95 -10.64
N ARG A 144 14.93 -2.55 -9.59
CA ARG A 144 14.58 -1.48 -8.64
C ARG A 144 13.21 -1.62 -7.96
N GLN A 145 12.72 -2.84 -7.78
CA GLN A 145 11.43 -3.14 -7.15
C GLN A 145 11.52 -3.04 -5.62
N PHE A 146 10.40 -2.83 -4.92
CA PHE A 146 10.39 -3.01 -3.48
C PHE A 146 10.44 -4.51 -3.14
N TRP A 147 11.19 -4.88 -2.11
CA TRP A 147 11.36 -6.29 -1.75
C TRP A 147 10.05 -6.98 -1.36
N HIS A 148 9.10 -6.26 -0.74
CA HIS A 148 7.77 -6.81 -0.43
C HIS A 148 6.98 -7.16 -1.69
N ASP A 149 7.10 -6.36 -2.76
CA ASP A 149 6.46 -6.67 -4.05
C ASP A 149 7.07 -7.95 -4.64
N VAL A 150 8.40 -8.09 -4.57
CA VAL A 150 9.14 -9.28 -5.06
C VAL A 150 8.75 -10.53 -4.29
N LEU A 151 8.69 -10.47 -2.96
CA LEU A 151 8.24 -11.56 -2.09
C LEU A 151 6.79 -11.98 -2.41
N ALA A 152 5.93 -11.02 -2.75
CA ALA A 152 4.55 -11.29 -3.17
C ALA A 152 4.43 -11.79 -4.64
N GLY A 153 5.55 -11.92 -5.37
CA GLY A 153 5.55 -12.29 -6.79
C GLY A 153 4.94 -11.22 -7.70
N THR A 154 5.00 -9.96 -7.28
CA THR A 154 4.43 -8.79 -7.97
C THR A 154 5.52 -7.79 -8.35
N ARG A 155 5.19 -6.91 -9.30
CA ARG A 155 6.10 -5.88 -9.78
C ARG A 155 5.33 -4.60 -10.04
N LEU A 156 5.95 -3.46 -9.75
CA LEU A 156 5.47 -2.16 -10.19
C LEU A 156 6.11 -1.83 -11.53
N VAL A 157 5.30 -1.44 -12.51
CA VAL A 157 5.76 -1.05 -13.85
C VAL A 157 5.18 0.31 -14.22
N ASN A 158 5.77 0.95 -15.24
CA ASN A 158 5.18 2.14 -15.83
C ASN A 158 3.86 1.76 -16.51
N ALA A 159 2.77 2.42 -16.14
CA ALA A 159 1.56 2.37 -16.96
C ALA A 159 1.76 3.32 -18.15
N ALA A 160 1.53 2.84 -19.36
CA ALA A 160 1.43 3.74 -20.51
C ALA A 160 0.31 4.77 -20.24
N PRO A 161 0.50 6.06 -20.54
CA PRO A 161 -0.60 7.00 -20.62
C PRO A 161 -1.68 6.39 -21.53
N ALA A 162 -2.95 6.50 -21.16
CA ALA A 162 -4.02 6.07 -22.05
C ALA A 162 -3.90 6.89 -23.35
N ASP A 163 -3.67 6.24 -24.48
CA ASP A 163 -3.65 6.92 -25.79
C ASP A 163 -5.03 7.58 -25.98
N PRO A 164 -5.11 8.93 -26.06
CA PRO A 164 -6.38 9.63 -26.20
C PRO A 164 -7.07 9.37 -27.55
N ILE A 165 -6.42 8.63 -28.47
CA ILE A 165 -6.87 8.43 -29.85
C ILE A 165 -7.78 7.19 -29.99
N LYS A 166 -7.79 6.24 -29.04
CA LYS A 166 -8.52 4.96 -29.19
C LYS A 166 -9.92 4.88 -28.56
N SER A 167 -10.51 5.98 -28.08
CA SER A 167 -11.86 5.97 -27.46
C SER A 167 -12.99 6.48 -28.37
N LYS A 168 -12.77 6.60 -29.68
CA LYS A 168 -13.80 6.98 -30.67
C LYS A 168 -13.79 6.02 -31.86
N THR A 169 -14.36 4.84 -31.70
CA THR A 169 -14.91 4.00 -32.77
C THR A 169 -16.01 3.15 -32.19
#